data_AF-A0A497NH22-F1
#
_entry.id   AF-A0A497NH22-F1
#
_cell.length_a   1.000
_cell.length_b   1.000
_cell.length_c   1.000
_cell.angle_alpha   90.00
_cell.angle_beta   90.00
_cell.angle_gamma   90.00
#
_symmetry.space_group_name_H-M   'P 1'
#
loop_
_entity.id
_entity.type
_entity.pdbx_description
1 polymer ?
#
loop_
_entity_poly.entity_id
_entity_poly.type
_entity_poly.pdbx_seq_one_letter_code
_entity_poly.pdbx_strand_id
1 'polypeptide(L)'
;MLHKFKGLFQKEPLQDKIPLVIVKLETALNRLDRIRENLRKEDNELFERCVKARLENDTIHAMMYANECAEIRKIALLVVSSKYALEQMVLRLQTVSKLGSIMVTVSPVVDVIKETQSRLVGIVPNVANNLNEANKILVNSLVKMGTSTVGGVKPLVYSEDASKVL
;
A
#
# COMPACT_ATOMS: atom_id res chain seq x y z
N MET A 1 -31.34 35.61 -29.49
CA MET A 1 -31.57 34.54 -28.48
C MET A 1 -30.34 33.63 -28.42
N LEU A 2 -29.37 33.97 -27.56
CA LEU A 2 -28.18 33.16 -27.29
C LEU A 2 -28.56 32.04 -26.30
N HIS A 3 -28.86 30.86 -26.84
CA HIS A 3 -29.12 29.68 -26.03
C HIS A 3 -27.81 29.19 -25.41
N LYS A 4 -27.74 29.32 -24.07
CA LYS A 4 -27.28 28.30 -23.12
C LYS A 4 -26.27 27.26 -23.67
N PHE A 5 -24.98 27.55 -23.51
CA PHE A 5 -23.94 26.51 -23.42
C PHE A 5 -23.07 26.73 -22.17
N LYS A 6 -23.72 26.94 -21.02
CA LYS A 6 -23.06 27.13 -19.73
C LYS A 6 -23.16 25.88 -18.82
N GLY A 7 -23.13 24.68 -19.38
CA GLY A 7 -23.43 23.48 -18.57
C GLY A 7 -23.14 22.10 -19.17
N LEU A 8 -21.99 21.89 -19.82
CA LEU A 8 -21.53 20.52 -20.14
C LEU A 8 -20.26 20.17 -19.36
N PHE A 9 -20.48 19.60 -18.17
CA PHE A 9 -19.64 18.58 -17.52
C PHE A 9 -18.10 18.75 -17.60
N GLN A 10 -17.52 19.62 -16.76
CA GLN A 10 -16.22 19.28 -16.17
C GLN A 10 -16.47 18.29 -15.02
N LYS A 11 -16.82 17.04 -15.35
CA LYS A 11 -16.46 15.92 -14.47
C LYS A 11 -14.95 15.84 -14.61
N GLU A 12 -14.19 16.29 -13.61
CA GLU A 12 -12.75 16.00 -13.56
C GLU A 12 -12.58 14.49 -13.79
N PRO A 13 -12.01 14.06 -14.93
CA PRO A 13 -11.87 12.67 -15.24
C PRO A 13 -11.04 11.99 -14.15
N LEU A 14 -11.28 10.70 -13.90
CA LEU A 14 -10.43 9.89 -13.01
C LEU A 14 -8.92 10.11 -13.29
N GLN A 15 -8.56 10.33 -14.54
CA GLN A 15 -7.22 10.67 -15.01
C GLN A 15 -6.60 11.85 -14.25
N ASP A 16 -7.34 12.92 -13.99
CA ASP A 16 -6.84 14.12 -13.29
C ASP A 16 -6.56 13.86 -11.81
N LYS A 17 -7.15 12.80 -11.25
CA LYS A 17 -6.98 12.42 -9.84
C LYS A 17 -5.88 11.40 -9.61
N ILE A 18 -5.48 10.67 -10.64
CA ILE A 18 -4.42 9.65 -10.55
C ILE A 18 -3.09 10.23 -10.03
N PRO A 19 -2.60 11.39 -10.51
CA PRO A 19 -1.36 11.98 -9.99
C PRO A 19 -1.42 12.25 -8.48
N LEU A 20 -2.56 12.76 -7.99
CA LEU A 20 -2.76 13.01 -6.57
C LEU A 20 -2.73 11.72 -5.74
N VAL A 21 -3.33 10.65 -6.27
CA VAL A 21 -3.31 9.33 -5.63
C VAL A 21 -1.89 8.76 -5.59
N ILE A 22 -1.13 8.87 -6.68
CA ILE A 22 0.27 8.44 -6.75
C ILE A 22 1.09 9.13 -5.65
N VAL A 23 0.99 10.45 -5.50
CA VAL A 23 1.70 11.19 -4.44
C VAL A 23 1.36 10.68 -3.04
N LYS A 24 0.09 10.33 -2.79
CA LYS A 24 -0.33 9.73 -1.52
C LYS A 24 0.28 8.35 -1.29
N LEU A 25 0.29 7.49 -2.30
CA LEU A 25 0.91 6.16 -2.21
C LEU A 25 2.43 6.27 -2.00
N GLU A 26 3.12 7.16 -2.71
CA GLU A 26 4.55 7.42 -2.52
C GLU A 26 4.86 7.95 -1.11
N THR A 27 3.98 8.80 -0.57
CA THR A 27 4.08 9.24 0.83
C THR A 27 3.91 8.07 1.80
N ALA A 28 2.99 7.14 1.52
CA ALA A 28 2.81 5.93 2.32
C ALA A 28 4.06 5.02 2.24
N LEU A 29 4.62 4.82 1.05
CA LEU A 29 5.83 4.04 0.80
C LEU A 29 7.03 4.59 1.59
N ASN A 30 7.28 5.89 1.50
CA ASN A 30 8.36 6.56 2.23
C ASN A 30 8.22 6.39 3.75
N ARG A 31 6.99 6.35 4.27
CA ARG A 31 6.73 6.08 5.71
C ARG A 31 6.98 4.62 6.07
N LEU A 32 6.51 3.69 5.25
CA LEU A 32 6.77 2.25 5.44
C LEU A 32 8.26 1.94 5.42
N ASP A 33 9.04 2.60 4.56
CA ASP A 33 10.50 2.46 4.54
C ASP A 33 11.15 2.92 5.83
N ARG A 34 10.76 4.07 6.38
CA ARG A 34 11.28 4.52 7.67
C ARG A 34 10.93 3.55 8.80
N ILE A 35 9.71 3.03 8.81
CA ILE A 35 9.27 2.05 9.81
C ILE A 35 10.07 0.76 9.67
N ARG A 36 10.29 0.27 8.44
CA ARG A 36 11.10 -0.92 8.17
C ARG A 36 12.52 -0.77 8.72
N GLU A 37 13.16 0.37 8.48
CA GLU A 37 14.52 0.60 8.99
C GLU A 37 14.55 0.64 10.52
N ASN A 38 13.54 1.21 11.18
CA ASN A 38 13.44 1.22 12.63
C ASN A 38 13.25 -0.19 13.19
N LEU A 39 12.30 -0.96 12.65
CA LEU A 39 12.07 -2.35 13.06
C LEU A 39 13.32 -3.22 12.90
N ARG A 40 14.09 -3.00 11.82
CA ARG A 40 15.36 -3.70 11.60
C ARG A 40 16.41 -3.35 12.65
N LYS A 41 16.52 -2.08 13.04
CA LYS A 41 17.44 -1.65 14.10
C LYS A 41 17.03 -2.26 15.44
N GLU A 42 15.75 -2.17 15.78
CA GLU A 42 15.20 -2.73 17.03
C GLU A 42 15.39 -4.26 17.09
N ASP A 43 15.16 -4.99 15.99
CA ASP A 43 15.41 -6.44 15.92
C ASP A 43 16.88 -6.77 16.16
N ASN A 44 17.81 -6.02 15.55
CA ASN A 44 19.25 -6.25 15.73
C ASN A 44 19.68 -6.01 17.18
N GLU A 45 19.22 -4.92 17.81
CA GLU A 45 19.55 -4.60 19.19
C GLU A 45 19.02 -5.67 20.17
N LEU A 46 17.78 -6.14 19.98
CA LEU A 46 17.21 -7.22 20.79
C LEU A 46 17.90 -8.56 20.54
N PHE A 47 18.29 -8.83 19.29
CA PHE A 47 19.02 -10.04 18.95
C PHE A 47 20.40 -10.08 19.61
N GLU A 48 21.15 -8.97 19.61
CA GLU A 48 22.43 -8.86 20.31
C GLU A 48 22.26 -9.11 21.82
N ARG A 49 21.22 -8.54 22.44
CA ARG A 49 20.88 -8.78 23.85
C ARG A 49 20.51 -10.23 24.12
N CYS A 50 19.76 -10.86 23.22
CA CYS A 50 19.42 -12.28 23.28
C CYS A 50 20.68 -13.16 23.26
N VAL A 51 21.62 -12.88 22.35
CA VAL A 51 22.89 -13.61 22.26
C VAL A 51 23.70 -13.44 23.54
N LYS A 52 23.82 -12.21 24.06
CA LYS A 52 24.54 -11.95 25.31
C LYS A 52 23.94 -12.72 26.50
N ALA A 53 22.63 -12.63 26.70
CA ALA A 53 21.94 -13.35 27.78
C ALA A 53 22.14 -14.87 27.66
N ARG A 54 22.13 -15.40 26.43
CA ARG A 54 22.39 -16.83 26.16
C ARG A 54 23.80 -17.24 26.57
N LEU A 55 24.82 -16.42 26.29
CA LEU A 55 26.22 -16.67 26.65
C LEU A 55 26.45 -16.62 28.17
N GLU A 56 25.72 -15.75 28.87
CA GLU A 56 25.75 -15.62 30.33
C GLU A 56 24.93 -16.70 31.05
N ASN A 57 24.34 -17.65 30.31
CA ASN A 57 23.39 -18.67 30.79
C ASN A 57 22.13 -18.08 31.46
N ASP A 58 21.79 -16.83 31.15
CA ASP A 58 20.54 -16.19 31.55
C ASP A 58 19.42 -16.60 30.59
N THR A 59 18.87 -17.78 30.85
CA THR A 59 17.86 -18.42 29.99
C THR A 59 16.53 -17.66 29.94
N ILE A 60 16.15 -16.99 31.03
CA ILE A 60 14.89 -16.24 31.13
C ILE A 60 14.94 -15.02 30.20
N HIS A 61 15.99 -14.20 30.31
CA HIS A 61 16.12 -13.02 29.46
C HIS A 61 16.38 -13.38 28.01
N ALA A 62 17.15 -14.43 27.73
CA ALA A 62 17.35 -14.93 26.36
C ALA A 62 16.01 -15.30 25.69
N MET A 63 15.14 -16.03 26.40
CA MET A 63 13.82 -16.40 25.88
C MET A 63 12.93 -15.18 25.67
N MET A 64 12.93 -14.23 26.62
CA MET A 64 12.17 -12.99 26.51
C MET A 64 12.59 -12.18 25.27
N TYR A 65 13.89 -11.93 25.08
CA TYR A 65 14.37 -11.18 23.91
C TYR A 65 14.09 -11.91 22.60
N ALA A 66 14.21 -13.23 22.56
CA ALA A 66 13.90 -14.02 21.37
C ALA A 66 12.42 -13.90 20.96
N ASN A 67 11.50 -13.90 21.92
CA ASN A 67 10.07 -13.71 21.65
C ASN A 67 9.79 -12.32 21.06
N GLU A 68 10.40 -11.27 21.61
CA GLU A 68 10.24 -9.90 21.07
C GLU A 68 10.83 -9.77 19.66
N CYS A 69 12.01 -10.35 19.39
CA CYS A 69 12.54 -10.44 18.01
C CYS A 69 11.54 -11.10 17.06
N ALA A 70 10.89 -12.19 17.49
CA ALA A 70 9.90 -12.88 16.66
C ALA A 70 8.69 -11.99 16.34
N GLU A 71 8.17 -11.24 17.31
CA GLU A 71 7.07 -10.30 17.08
C GLU A 71 7.46 -9.14 16.17
N ILE A 72 8.63 -8.53 16.37
CA ILE A 72 9.15 -7.46 15.50
C ILE A 72 9.29 -7.96 14.06
N ARG A 73 9.81 -9.18 13.86
CA ARG A 73 9.96 -9.77 12.52
C ARG A 73 8.62 -10.03 11.83
N LYS A 74 7.59 -10.44 12.57
CA LYS A 74 6.22 -10.58 12.02
C LYS A 74 5.70 -9.24 11.51
N ILE A 75 5.89 -8.17 12.30
CA ILE A 75 5.50 -6.81 11.92
C ILE A 75 6.31 -6.34 10.69
N ALA A 76 7.62 -6.57 10.68
CA ALA A 76 8.50 -6.21 9.57
C ALA A 76 8.07 -6.87 8.26
N LEU A 77 7.69 -8.15 8.29
CA LEU A 77 7.17 -8.88 7.13
C LEU A 77 5.88 -8.23 6.59
N LEU A 78 4.98 -7.82 7.48
CA LEU A 78 3.74 -7.13 7.09
C LEU A 78 4.02 -5.75 6.47
N VAL A 79 4.99 -5.01 7.01
CA VAL A 79 5.42 -3.71 6.45
C VAL A 79 6.01 -3.89 5.05
N VAL A 80 6.91 -4.87 4.87
CA VAL A 80 7.57 -5.15 3.59
C VAL A 80 6.57 -5.61 2.53
N SER A 81 5.67 -6.55 2.87
CA SER A 81 4.63 -7.01 1.94
C SER A 81 3.67 -5.90 1.53
N SER A 82 3.28 -5.05 2.48
CA SER A 82 2.46 -3.86 2.21
C SER A 82 3.18 -2.89 1.27
N LYS A 83 4.49 -2.69 1.46
CA LYS A 83 5.31 -1.86 0.58
C LYS A 83 5.27 -2.37 -0.85
N TYR A 84 5.56 -3.66 -1.09
CA TYR A 84 5.54 -4.23 -2.44
C TYR A 84 4.18 -4.10 -3.13
N ALA A 85 3.10 -4.34 -2.39
CA ALA A 85 1.75 -4.18 -2.91
C ALA A 85 1.51 -2.72 -3.39
N LEU A 86 1.91 -1.74 -2.59
CA LEU A 86 1.74 -0.32 -2.94
C LEU A 86 2.66 0.13 -4.08
N GLU A 87 3.91 -0.33 -4.14
CA GLU A 87 4.83 -0.05 -5.25
C GLU A 87 4.24 -0.54 -6.58
N GLN A 88 3.70 -1.75 -6.60
CA GLN A 88 3.02 -2.28 -7.77
C GLN A 88 1.81 -1.42 -8.16
N MET A 89 1.06 -0.90 -7.19
CA MET A 89 -0.09 -0.02 -7.45
C MET A 89 0.34 1.33 -8.03
N VAL A 90 1.44 1.91 -7.54
CA VAL A 90 2.02 3.14 -8.12
C VAL A 90 2.38 2.90 -9.58
N LEU A 91 3.08 1.80 -9.90
CA LEU A 91 3.45 1.47 -11.29
C LEU A 91 2.21 1.31 -12.19
N ARG A 92 1.17 0.61 -11.70
CA ARG A 92 -0.09 0.45 -12.44
C ARG A 92 -0.77 1.79 -12.69
N LEU A 93 -0.87 2.66 -11.68
CA LEU A 93 -1.46 3.99 -11.80
C LEU A 93 -0.66 4.87 -12.76
N GLN A 94 0.68 4.80 -12.74
CA GLN A 94 1.53 5.50 -13.71
C GLN A 94 1.27 5.02 -15.15
N THR A 95 1.08 3.72 -15.36
CA THR A 95 0.69 3.18 -16.68
C THR A 95 -0.69 3.67 -17.11
N VAL A 96 -1.68 3.66 -16.21
CA VAL A 96 -3.04 4.17 -16.50
C VAL A 96 -3.01 5.66 -16.85
N SER A 97 -2.18 6.45 -16.17
CA SER A 97 -2.01 7.88 -16.42
C SER A 97 -1.36 8.15 -17.79
N LYS A 98 -0.43 7.31 -18.23
CA LYS A 98 0.30 7.47 -19.50
C LYS A 98 -0.49 7.04 -20.73
N LEU A 99 -1.25 5.94 -20.61
CA LEU A 99 -1.86 5.28 -21.77
C LEU A 99 -3.28 5.75 -22.09
N GLY A 100 -3.92 6.52 -21.20
CA GLY A 100 -5.22 7.16 -21.45
C GLY A 100 -6.31 6.21 -21.96
N SER A 101 -7.25 5.82 -21.08
CA SER A 101 -8.47 5.02 -21.40
C SER A 101 -8.38 3.50 -21.21
N ILE A 102 -7.83 3.02 -20.08
CA ILE A 102 -8.10 1.63 -19.63
C ILE A 102 -8.71 1.68 -18.22
N MET A 103 -9.96 2.12 -18.14
CA MET A 103 -10.77 2.20 -16.91
C MET A 103 -10.83 0.87 -16.14
N VAL A 104 -10.76 -0.26 -16.87
CA VAL A 104 -10.80 -1.64 -16.32
C VAL A 104 -9.62 -1.93 -15.36
N THR A 105 -8.56 -1.10 -15.37
CA THR A 105 -7.33 -1.36 -14.61
C THR A 105 -7.30 -0.67 -13.23
N VAL A 106 -8.24 0.24 -12.92
CA VAL A 106 -8.22 0.99 -11.65
C VAL A 106 -8.95 0.26 -10.51
N SER A 107 -9.98 -0.55 -10.80
CA SER A 107 -10.67 -1.32 -9.75
C SER A 107 -9.73 -2.25 -8.97
N PRO A 108 -8.83 -3.02 -9.63
CA PRO A 108 -7.84 -3.83 -8.89
C PRO A 108 -6.91 -3.00 -8.00
N VAL A 109 -6.65 -1.73 -8.35
CA VAL A 109 -5.84 -0.84 -7.51
C VAL A 109 -6.59 -0.45 -6.23
N VAL A 110 -7.87 -0.13 -6.35
CA VAL A 110 -8.75 0.18 -5.21
C VAL A 110 -8.78 -1.00 -4.23
N ASP A 111 -8.93 -2.22 -4.73
CA ASP A 111 -9.01 -3.43 -3.91
C ASP A 111 -7.71 -3.68 -3.13
N VAL A 112 -6.56 -3.61 -3.80
CA VAL A 112 -5.25 -3.80 -3.15
C VAL A 112 -4.95 -2.70 -2.14
N ILE A 113 -5.31 -1.44 -2.42
CA ILE A 113 -5.17 -0.33 -1.47
C ILE A 113 -6.02 -0.59 -0.22
N LYS A 114 -7.28 -1.02 -0.40
CA LYS A 114 -8.20 -1.33 0.70
C LYS A 114 -7.72 -2.50 1.55
N GLU A 115 -7.28 -3.58 0.93
CA GLU A 115 -6.72 -4.75 1.63
C GLU A 115 -5.47 -4.36 2.44
N THR A 116 -4.57 -3.58 1.83
CA THR A 116 -3.35 -3.10 2.49
C THR A 116 -3.67 -2.14 3.63
N GLN A 117 -4.67 -1.27 3.47
CA GLN A 117 -5.17 -0.42 4.54
C GLN A 117 -5.70 -1.25 5.72
N SER A 118 -6.47 -2.30 5.46
CA SER A 118 -7.00 -3.18 6.50
C SER A 118 -5.91 -3.90 7.29
N ARG A 119 -4.83 -4.33 6.62
CA ARG A 119 -3.65 -4.93 7.29
C ARG A 119 -2.93 -3.95 8.20
N LEU A 120 -2.86 -2.68 7.80
CA LEU A 120 -2.07 -1.66 8.49
C LEU A 120 -2.83 -0.91 9.58
N VAL A 121 -4.16 -0.97 9.64
CA VAL A 121 -4.95 -0.13 10.56
C VAL A 121 -4.61 -0.34 12.04
N GLY A 122 -4.28 -1.57 12.43
CA GLY A 122 -3.91 -1.90 13.83
C GLY A 122 -2.42 -1.81 14.13
N ILE A 123 -1.58 -1.54 13.13
CA ILE A 123 -0.11 -1.62 13.26
C ILE A 123 0.53 -0.28 12.92
N VAL A 124 0.14 0.31 11.79
CA VAL A 124 0.63 1.60 11.29
C VAL A 124 -0.55 2.51 10.93
N PRO A 125 -1.26 3.08 11.92
CA PRO A 125 -2.50 3.84 11.67
C PRO A 125 -2.30 5.03 10.72
N ASN A 126 -1.16 5.73 10.84
CA ASN A 126 -0.86 6.89 10.02
C ASN A 126 -0.68 6.55 8.53
N VAL A 127 -0.19 5.34 8.21
CA VAL A 127 -0.12 4.87 6.82
C VAL A 127 -1.51 4.42 6.35
N ALA A 128 -2.24 3.68 7.19
CA ALA A 128 -3.60 3.25 6.89
C ALA A 128 -4.54 4.43 6.57
N ASN A 129 -4.43 5.55 7.31
CA ASN A 129 -5.19 6.77 7.06
C ASN A 129 -4.87 7.39 5.69
N ASN A 130 -3.59 7.44 5.32
CA ASN A 130 -3.18 7.94 4.01
C ASN A 130 -3.72 7.06 2.87
N LEU A 131 -3.71 5.74 3.04
CA LEU A 131 -4.31 4.79 2.09
C LEU A 131 -5.83 4.95 1.99
N ASN A 132 -6.51 5.21 3.11
CA ASN A 132 -7.94 5.51 3.12
C ASN A 132 -8.28 6.78 2.31
N GLU A 133 -7.46 7.83 2.43
CA GLU A 133 -7.63 9.05 1.62
C GLU A 133 -7.41 8.78 0.12
N ALA A 134 -6.36 8.03 -0.24
CA ALA A 134 -6.11 7.61 -1.61
C ALA A 134 -7.30 6.80 -2.18
N ASN A 135 -7.80 5.85 -1.40
CA ASN A 135 -8.97 5.05 -1.75
C ASN A 135 -10.23 5.90 -1.97
N LYS A 136 -10.51 6.85 -1.06
CA LYS A 136 -11.64 7.77 -1.19
C LYS A 136 -11.57 8.59 -2.48
N ILE A 137 -10.39 9.07 -2.87
CA ILE A 137 -10.22 9.82 -4.13
C ILE A 137 -10.57 8.94 -5.34
N LEU A 138 -10.05 7.72 -5.39
CA LEU A 138 -10.32 6.78 -6.49
C LEU A 138 -11.81 6.40 -6.56
N VAL A 139 -12.40 5.98 -5.43
CA VAL A 139 -13.81 5.56 -5.37
C VAL A 139 -14.75 6.70 -5.73
N ASN A 140 -14.55 7.90 -5.17
CA ASN A 140 -15.38 9.06 -5.51
C ASN A 140 -15.30 9.40 -7.01
N SER A 141 -14.13 9.23 -7.62
CA SER A 141 -13.93 9.49 -9.06
C SER A 141 -14.65 8.43 -9.91
N LEU A 142 -14.55 7.14 -9.54
CA LEU A 142 -15.25 6.04 -10.21
C LEU A 142 -16.79 6.19 -10.12
N VAL A 143 -17.31 6.55 -8.94
CA VAL A 143 -18.75 6.79 -8.74
C VAL A 143 -19.25 7.95 -9.61
N LYS A 144 -18.50 9.07 -9.66
CA LYS A 144 -18.85 10.22 -10.53
C LYS A 144 -18.86 9.83 -12.01
N MET A 145 -18.11 8.81 -12.42
CA MET A 145 -18.08 8.31 -13.79
C MET A 145 -19.19 7.29 -14.11
N GLY A 146 -20.00 6.87 -13.13
CA GLY A 146 -21.12 5.95 -13.34
C GLY A 146 -20.70 4.48 -13.43
N THR A 147 -19.46 4.14 -13.08
CA THR A 147 -19.00 2.75 -13.02
C THR A 147 -19.28 2.17 -11.64
N SER A 148 -20.27 1.28 -11.53
CA SER A 148 -20.49 0.47 -10.33
C SER A 148 -19.36 -0.55 -10.19
N THR A 149 -18.48 -0.38 -9.19
CA THR A 149 -17.42 -1.36 -8.89
C THR A 149 -18.02 -2.58 -8.18
N VAL A 150 -18.20 -3.67 -8.92
CA VAL A 150 -18.46 -5.02 -8.38
C VAL A 150 -17.44 -5.96 -9.01
N GLY A 151 -16.50 -6.49 -8.22
CA GLY A 151 -15.55 -7.50 -8.70
C GLY A 151 -14.55 -7.88 -7.63
N GLY A 152 -14.57 -9.14 -7.21
CA GLY A 152 -13.76 -9.65 -6.09
C GLY A 152 -12.26 -9.73 -6.35
N VAL A 153 -11.52 -9.69 -5.25
CA VAL A 153 -10.06 -9.74 -5.14
C VAL A 153 -9.50 -11.00 -5.83
N LYS A 154 -8.57 -10.83 -6.77
CA LYS A 154 -7.67 -11.91 -7.22
C LYS A 154 -6.30 -11.75 -6.57
N PRO A 155 -5.68 -12.82 -6.05
CA PRO A 155 -4.33 -12.77 -5.47
C PRO A 155 -3.29 -12.24 -6.47
N LEU A 156 -2.21 -11.67 -5.94
CA LEU A 156 -1.04 -11.25 -6.71
C LEU A 156 -0.34 -12.48 -7.32
N VAL A 157 -0.72 -12.83 -8.55
CA VAL A 157 -0.06 -13.83 -9.39
C VAL A 157 0.63 -13.09 -10.53
N TYR A 158 1.88 -13.46 -10.84
CA TYR A 158 2.56 -12.96 -12.04
C TYR A 158 1.69 -13.25 -13.26
N SER A 159 1.51 -12.27 -14.15
CA SER A 159 0.91 -12.56 -15.44
C SER A 159 1.88 -13.45 -16.24
N GLU A 160 1.35 -14.28 -17.13
CA GLU A 160 2.15 -15.17 -17.99
C GLU A 160 3.24 -14.39 -18.76
N ASP A 161 2.96 -13.13 -19.11
CA ASP A 161 3.91 -12.25 -19.77
C ASP A 161 4.97 -11.66 -18.81
N ALA A 162 4.66 -11.49 -17.53
CA ALA A 162 5.64 -11.05 -16.53
C ALA A 162 6.72 -12.12 -16.28
N SER A 163 6.40 -13.40 -16.45
CA SER A 163 7.36 -14.50 -16.37
C SER A 163 8.34 -14.57 -17.55
N LYS A 164 8.08 -13.86 -18.64
CA LYS A 164 8.96 -13.84 -19.84
C LYS A 164 10.03 -12.74 -19.78
N VAL A 165 9.95 -11.83 -18.81
CA VAL A 165 10.86 -10.67 -18.65
C VAL A 165 11.86 -10.87 -17.50
N LEU A 166 11.66 -11.91 -16.68
CA LEU A 166 12.58 -12.38 -15.65
C LEU A 166 13.48 -13.48 -16.20
#